data_AF-A0A2S9GGT8-F1
#
_entry.id   AF-A0A2S9GGT8-F1
#
_cell.length_a   1.000
_cell.length_b   1.000
_cell.length_c   1.000
_cell.angle_alpha   90.00
_cell.angle_beta   90.00
_cell.angle_gamma   90.00
#
_symmetry.space_group_name_H-M   'P 1'
#
loop_
_entity.id
_entity.type
_entity.pdbx_description
1 polymer ?
#
loop_
_entity_poly.entity_id
_entity_poly.type
_entity_poly.pdbx_seq_one_letter_code
_entity_poly.pdbx_strand_id
1 'polypeptide(L)' 'MSGHFPDTDTLRSALSLANRAPSVHNSQPWQWRVGDQSVHLYANADLQLPHTDPDARDLMLSCGAALHHCVVALAAL' A
#
# COMPACT_ATOMS: atom_id res chain seq x y z
N MET A 1 -25.34 -8.19 3.13
CA MET A 1 -24.26 -8.90 3.85
C MET A 1 -23.37 -7.83 4.45
N SER A 2 -23.45 -7.59 5.77
CA SER A 2 -22.47 -6.71 6.42
C SER A 2 -21.16 -7.48 6.52
N GLY A 3 -20.16 -7.10 5.73
CA GLY A 3 -18.82 -7.65 5.87
C GLY A 3 -18.25 -7.22 7.21
N HIS A 4 -17.86 -8.19 8.05
CA HIS A 4 -17.10 -7.91 9.26
C HIS A 4 -15.73 -7.35 8.85
N PHE A 5 -15.31 -6.22 9.45
CA PHE A 5 -13.98 -5.68 9.19
C PHE A 5 -12.91 -6.66 9.70
N PRO A 6 -11.86 -7.00 8.93
CA PRO A 6 -10.91 -8.03 9.35
C PRO A 6 -10.25 -7.71 10.69
N ASP A 7 -9.89 -8.74 11.46
CA ASP A 7 -9.17 -8.56 12.71
C ASP A 7 -7.73 -8.03 12.47
N THR A 8 -7.10 -7.61 13.56
CA THR A 8 -5.76 -6.97 13.50
C THR A 8 -4.69 -7.91 12.92
N ASP A 9 -4.79 -9.22 13.16
CA ASP A 9 -3.79 -10.19 12.69
C ASP A 9 -3.93 -10.45 11.20
N THR A 10 -5.17 -10.51 10.71
CA THR A 10 -5.48 -10.59 9.28
C THR A 10 -5.00 -9.33 8.56
N LEU A 11 -5.28 -8.14 9.10
CA LEU A 11 -4.82 -6.87 8.52
C LEU A 11 -3.28 -6.78 8.52
N ARG A 12 -2.62 -7.16 9.60
CA ARG A 12 -1.15 -7.17 9.68
C ARG A 12 -0.55 -8.11 8.64
N SER A 13 -1.12 -9.30 8.47
CA SER A 13 -0.67 -10.28 7.49
C SER A 13 -0.85 -9.75 6.06
N ALA A 14 -2.02 -9.20 5.75
CA ALA A 14 -2.31 -8.60 4.45
C ALA A 14 -1.36 -7.44 4.12
N LEU A 15 -1.12 -6.52 5.06
CA LEU A 15 -0.23 -5.38 4.87
C LEU A 15 1.25 -5.81 4.76
N SER A 16 1.65 -6.87 5.47
CA SER A 16 3.00 -7.44 5.31
C SER A 16 3.20 -8.01 3.92
N LEU A 17 2.18 -8.64 3.34
CA LEU A 17 2.19 -9.10 1.95
C LEU A 17 2.17 -7.92 0.97
N ALA A 18 1.36 -6.89 1.24
CA ALA A 18 1.26 -5.67 0.45
C ALA A 18 2.61 -4.93 0.32
N ASN A 19 3.37 -4.85 1.41
CA ASN A 19 4.67 -4.19 1.45
C ASN A 19 5.76 -4.88 0.61
N ARG A 20 5.49 -6.08 0.06
CA ARG A 20 6.40 -6.75 -0.88
C ARG A 20 6.18 -6.32 -2.34
N ALA A 21 5.23 -5.41 -2.59
CA ALA A 21 5.02 -4.87 -3.93
C ALA A 21 6.30 -4.21 -4.47
N PRO A 22 6.54 -4.28 -5.79
CA PRO A 22 7.66 -3.57 -6.39
C PRO A 22 7.44 -2.05 -6.31
N SER A 23 8.55 -1.31 -6.19
CA SER A 23 8.55 0.15 -6.26
C SER A 23 9.80 0.66 -6.97
N VAL A 24 9.71 1.86 -7.55
CA VAL A 24 10.84 2.52 -8.21
C VAL A 24 12.01 2.64 -7.24
N HIS A 25 13.18 2.13 -7.62
CA HIS A 25 14.38 2.05 -6.77
C HIS A 25 14.16 1.43 -5.37
N ASN A 26 13.14 0.61 -5.20
CA ASN A 26 12.73 0.06 -3.90
C ASN A 26 12.43 1.15 -2.84
N SER A 27 12.00 2.34 -3.28
CA SER A 27 11.71 3.50 -2.43
C SER A 27 10.53 3.28 -1.49
N GLN A 28 9.61 2.37 -1.83
CA GLN A 28 8.44 2.00 -1.04
C GLN A 28 7.66 3.22 -0.52
N PRO A 29 7.15 4.11 -1.41
CA PRO A 29 6.66 5.43 -1.04
C PRO A 29 5.21 5.41 -0.51
N TRP A 30 4.80 4.34 0.16
CA TRP A 30 3.45 4.18 0.69
C TRP A 30 3.41 4.28 2.21
N GLN A 31 2.33 4.87 2.73
CA GLN A 31 2.01 4.90 4.14
C GLN A 31 0.62 4.30 4.37
N TRP A 32 0.58 3.22 5.14
CA TRP A 32 -0.66 2.56 5.53
C TRP A 32 -1.19 3.14 6.84
N ARG A 33 -2.50 3.38 6.91
CA ARG A 33 -3.23 3.74 8.14
C ARG A 33 -4.45 2.84 8.27
N VAL A 34 -4.55 2.14 9.39
CA VAL A 34 -5.73 1.33 9.73
C VAL A 34 -6.65 2.18 10.60
N GLY A 35 -7.87 2.41 10.12
CA GLY A 35 -8.96 3.01 10.89
C GLY A 35 -9.91 1.95 11.42
N ASP A 36 -11.00 2.38 12.05
CA ASP A 36 -11.96 1.48 12.73
C ASP A 36 -12.66 0.51 11.76
N GLN A 37 -12.89 0.94 10.52
CA GLN A 37 -13.59 0.15 9.49
C GLN A 37 -12.98 0.30 8.09
N SER A 38 -11.73 0.77 8.01
CA SER A 38 -11.07 1.08 6.75
C SER A 38 -9.56 0.92 6.83
N VAL A 39 -8.96 0.69 5.67
CA VAL A 39 -7.50 0.77 5.48
C VAL A 39 -7.24 1.85 4.45
N HIS A 40 -6.46 2.86 4.82
CA HIS A 40 -6.09 3.97 3.98
C HIS A 40 -4.65 3.81 3.49
N LEU A 41 -4.44 4.15 2.22
CA LEU A 41 -3.13 4.25 1.59
C LEU A 41 -2.86 5.70 1.25
N TYR A 42 -1.73 6.22 1.72
CA TYR A 42 -1.23 7.55 1.37
C TYR A 42 0.10 7.43 0.64
N ALA A 43 0.28 8.28 -0.36
CA ALA A 43 1.57 8.49 -0.99
C ALA A 43 2.47 9.31 -0.06
N ASN A 44 3.73 8.89 0.11
CA ASN A 44 4.74 9.63 0.84
C ASN A 44 5.56 10.51 -0.11
N ALA A 45 5.18 11.78 -0.24
CA ALA A 45 5.87 12.73 -1.11
C ALA A 45 7.34 12.97 -0.71
N ASP A 46 7.70 12.74 0.56
CA ASP A 46 9.09 12.87 1.05
C ASP A 46 10.03 11.84 0.40
N LEU A 47 9.47 10.78 -0.20
CA LEU A 47 10.21 9.72 -0.90
C LEU A 47 10.19 9.90 -2.43
N GLN A 48 9.74 11.06 -2.94
CA GLN A 48 9.85 11.38 -4.36
C GLN A 48 11.32 11.41 -4.79
N LEU A 49 11.58 10.92 -6.01
CA LEU A 49 12.91 10.92 -6.61
C LEU A 49 12.99 12.04 -7.67
N PRO A 50 13.30 13.29 -7.30
CA PRO A 50 13.09 14.45 -8.19
C PRO A 50 13.89 14.40 -9.51
N HIS A 51 14.99 13.65 -9.55
CA HIS A 51 15.81 13.50 -10.76
C HIS A 51 15.34 12.35 -11.66
N THR A 52 14.80 11.27 -11.07
CA THR A 52 14.33 10.08 -11.81
C THR A 52 12.85 10.20 -12.18
N ASP A 53 12.04 10.70 -11.25
CA ASP A 53 10.59 10.81 -11.30
C ASP A 53 10.14 12.23 -10.84
N PRO A 54 10.43 13.27 -11.66
CA PRO A 54 10.09 14.66 -11.33
C PRO A 54 8.58 14.91 -11.23
N ASP A 55 7.77 14.11 -11.91
CA ASP A 55 6.31 14.24 -11.94
C ASP A 55 5.60 13.31 -10.93
N ALA A 56 6.35 12.58 -10.09
CA ALA A 56 5.84 11.62 -9.11
C ALA A 56 4.95 10.50 -9.70
N ARG A 57 5.12 10.17 -10.99
CA ARG A 57 4.34 9.15 -11.68
C ARG A 57 4.74 7.75 -11.23
N ASP A 58 6.03 7.49 -11.15
CA ASP A 58 6.55 6.19 -10.71
C ASP A 58 6.30 5.97 -9.22
N LEU A 59 6.34 7.05 -8.42
CA LEU A 59 5.89 7.05 -7.03
C LEU A 59 4.43 6.61 -6.92
N MET A 60 3.52 7.24 -7.69
CA MET A 60 2.10 6.88 -7.67
C MET A 60 1.84 5.47 -8.19
N LEU A 61 2.55 5.04 -9.24
CA LEU A 61 2.49 3.66 -9.74
C LEU A 61 2.96 2.65 -8.68
N SER A 62 4.01 2.99 -7.93
CA SER A 62 4.49 2.17 -6.81
C SER A 62 3.41 2.02 -5.73
N CYS A 63 2.74 3.11 -5.34
CA CYS A 63 1.58 3.03 -4.42
C CYS A 63 0.45 2.17 -4.99
N GLY A 64 0.16 2.29 -6.30
CA GLY A 64 -0.84 1.45 -6.97
C GLY A 64 -0.48 -0.05 -6.92
N ALA A 65 0.79 -0.39 -7.09
CA ALA A 65 1.28 -1.77 -6.98
C ALA A 65 1.08 -2.32 -5.55
N ALA A 66 1.38 -1.52 -4.52
CA ALA A 66 1.14 -1.88 -3.12
C ALA A 66 -0.36 -2.02 -2.80
N LEU A 67 -1.22 -1.15 -3.35
CA LEU A 67 -2.66 -1.27 -3.24
C LEU A 67 -3.16 -2.59 -3.83
N HIS A 68 -2.72 -2.92 -5.04
CA HIS A 68 -3.09 -4.17 -5.69
C HIS A 68 -2.63 -5.39 -4.87
N HIS A 69 -1.41 -5.39 -4.32
CA HIS A 69 -0.95 -6.48 -3.46
C HIS A 69 -1.79 -6.60 -2.18
N CYS A 70 -2.21 -5.47 -1.58
CA CYS A 70 -3.11 -5.46 -0.43
C CYS A 70 -4.47 -6.10 -0.77
N VAL A 71 -5.07 -5.73 -1.90
CA VAL A 71 -6.34 -6.31 -2.36
C VAL A 71 -6.22 -7.82 -2.58
N VAL A 72 -5.16 -8.28 -3.27
CA VAL A 72 -4.92 -9.71 -3.50
C VAL A 72 -4.68 -10.46 -2.19
N ALA A 73 -3.92 -9.88 -1.26
CA ALA A 73 -3.66 -10.48 0.04
C ALA A 73 -4.93 -10.61 0.88
N LEU A 74 -5.76 -9.57 0.94
CA LEU A 74 -7.05 -9.59 1.64
C LEU A 74 -8.04 -10.59 1.02
N ALA A 75 -7.99 -10.81 -0.29
CA ALA A 75 -8.85 -11.78 -0.96
C ALA A 75 -8.41 -13.25 -0.71
N ALA A 76 -7.16 -13.46 -0.30
CA ALA A 76 -6.58 -14.79 -0.09
C ALA A 76 -6.59 -15.25 1.38
N LEU A 77 -6.88 -14.34 2.32
CA LEU A 77 -6.98 -14.57 3.76
C LEU A 77 -8.45 -14.69 4.16
#